data_AF-A0A6G5AG70-F1
#
_entry.id   AF-A0A6G5AG70-F1
#
_cell.length_a   1.000
_cell.length_b   1.000
_cell.length_c   1.000
_cell.angle_alpha   90.00
_cell.angle_beta   90.00
_cell.angle_gamma   90.00
#
_symmetry.space_group_name_H-M   'P 1'
#
loop_
_entity.id
_entity.type
_entity.pdbx_description
1 polymer ?
#
loop_
_entity_poly.entity_id
_entity_poly.type
_entity_poly.pdbx_seq_one_letter_code
_entity_poly.pdbx_strand_id
1 'polypeptide(L)'
;MPATNVGSVCQARKWQPLSLPWRMFFYALQAYFIEVNFAAAVDLFASGNITLRGWSSMWALIIYSVAAVIMEKICDVLKPRGYPLAAVAFAHMCCMYLCEFTSGCILKPLGACYWTYEHFRFNIAGLVTLEYAPLWYFLGVVFEIFYVPYLFRLGWIENVE
;
A
#
# COMPACT_ATOMS: atom_id res chain seq x y z
N MET A 1 -36.61 19.79 48.56
CA MET A 1 -35.50 19.88 47.59
C MET A 1 -35.52 18.61 46.75
N PRO A 2 -35.87 18.64 45.46
CA PRO A 2 -35.80 17.44 44.64
C PRO A 2 -34.37 17.26 44.14
N ALA A 3 -33.80 16.08 44.39
CA ALA A 3 -32.52 15.67 43.85
C ALA A 3 -32.66 15.50 42.32
N THR A 4 -31.95 16.32 41.56
CA THR A 4 -31.80 16.14 40.11
C THR A 4 -30.95 14.92 39.86
N ASN A 5 -31.61 13.85 39.45
CA ASN A 5 -31.00 12.62 38.99
C ASN A 5 -30.37 12.90 37.61
N VAL A 6 -29.11 13.36 37.61
CA VAL A 6 -28.31 13.46 36.38
C VAL A 6 -27.90 12.03 36.03
N GLY A 7 -28.82 11.32 35.37
CA GLY A 7 -28.50 10.06 34.72
C GLY A 7 -27.40 10.34 33.70
N SER A 8 -26.18 9.88 33.99
CA SER A 8 -25.12 9.82 33.00
C SER A 8 -25.60 8.91 31.88
N VAL A 9 -26.07 9.50 30.77
CA VAL A 9 -26.35 8.75 29.55
C VAL A 9 -25.01 8.15 29.13
N CYS A 10 -24.87 6.84 29.30
CA CYS A 10 -23.73 6.10 28.79
C CYS A 10 -23.85 6.14 27.26
N GLN A 11 -23.27 7.17 26.62
CA GLN A 11 -23.23 7.29 25.17
C GLN A 11 -22.56 6.02 24.62
N ALA A 12 -23.36 5.19 23.95
CA ALA A 12 -22.86 4.00 23.30
C ALA A 12 -21.98 4.44 22.12
N ARG A 13 -20.66 4.28 22.24
CA ARG A 13 -19.73 4.53 21.13
C ARG A 13 -19.80 3.38 20.15
N LYS A 14 -20.31 3.64 18.95
CA LYS A 14 -20.31 2.66 17.86
C LYS A 14 -19.03 2.82 17.05
N TRP A 15 -18.26 1.74 16.94
CA TRP A 15 -17.05 1.71 16.11
C TRP A 15 -17.42 1.30 14.69
N GLN A 16 -17.09 2.15 13.71
CA GLN A 16 -17.29 1.86 12.28
C GLN A 16 -15.95 1.82 11.55
N PRO A 17 -15.65 0.78 10.73
CA PRO A 17 -14.40 0.72 9.99
C PRO A 17 -14.32 1.87 8.97
N LEU A 18 -13.09 2.29 8.67
CA LEU A 18 -12.84 3.33 7.69
C LEU A 18 -13.40 2.96 6.30
N SER A 19 -14.07 3.91 5.63
CA SER A 19 -14.61 3.68 4.28
C SER A 19 -13.50 3.44 3.26
N LEU A 20 -13.84 2.75 2.16
CA LEU A 20 -12.87 2.39 1.11
C LEU A 20 -12.11 3.61 0.54
N PRO A 21 -12.75 4.74 0.21
CA PRO A 21 -12.03 5.91 -0.32
C PRO A 21 -10.97 6.45 0.64
N TRP A 22 -11.27 6.49 1.94
CA TRP A 22 -10.33 6.95 2.94
C TRP A 22 -9.14 5.99 3.10
N ARG A 23 -9.39 4.68 3.04
CA ARG A 23 -8.31 3.67 3.04
C ARG A 23 -7.40 3.85 1.83
N MET A 24 -7.99 3.98 0.63
CA MET A 24 -7.24 4.23 -0.60
C MET A 24 -6.39 5.49 -0.52
N PHE A 25 -6.91 6.57 0.09
CA PHE A 25 -6.17 7.80 0.31
C PHE A 25 -4.93 7.58 1.18
N PHE A 26 -5.06 6.91 2.32
CA PHE A 26 -3.90 6.60 3.18
C PHE A 26 -2.90 5.67 2.49
N TYR A 27 -3.38 4.68 1.74
CA TYR A 27 -2.50 3.82 0.95
C TYR A 27 -1.74 4.58 -0.12
N ALA A 28 -2.41 5.48 -0.85
CA ALA A 28 -1.77 6.30 -1.85
C ALA A 28 -0.65 7.14 -1.23
N LEU A 29 -0.93 7.88 -0.16
CA LEU A 29 0.06 8.74 0.51
C LEU A 29 1.28 7.95 0.98
N GLN A 30 1.04 6.83 1.66
CA GLN A 30 2.11 6.04 2.24
C GLN A 30 2.94 5.33 1.17
N ALA A 31 2.30 4.76 0.14
CA ALA A 31 3.01 4.13 -0.96
C ALA A 31 3.84 5.15 -1.75
N TYR A 32 3.29 6.35 -1.99
CA TYR A 32 4.01 7.42 -2.67
C TYR A 32 5.19 7.94 -1.84
N PHE A 33 5.04 8.02 -0.52
CA PHE A 33 6.16 8.33 0.35
C PHE A 33 7.28 7.28 0.22
N ILE A 34 6.95 5.98 0.28
CA ILE A 34 7.93 4.90 0.11
C ILE A 34 8.63 5.00 -1.25
N GLU A 35 7.87 5.20 -2.33
CA GLU A 35 8.36 5.31 -3.70
C GLU A 35 9.36 6.47 -3.87
N VAL A 36 9.02 7.66 -3.39
CA VAL A 36 9.90 8.84 -3.48
C VAL A 36 11.18 8.62 -2.66
N ASN A 37 11.07 8.07 -1.45
CA ASN A 37 12.24 7.76 -0.63
C ASN A 37 13.11 6.65 -1.27
N PHE A 38 12.49 5.66 -1.90
CA PHE A 38 13.20 4.60 -2.62
C PHE A 38 13.97 5.18 -3.81
N ALA A 39 13.33 6.01 -4.63
CA ALA A 39 13.99 6.70 -5.73
C ALA A 39 15.19 7.56 -5.26
N ALA A 40 15.03 8.27 -4.13
CA ALA A 40 16.11 9.03 -3.52
C ALA A 40 17.27 8.14 -3.04
N ALA A 41 16.97 7.00 -2.45
CA ALA A 41 17.97 6.04 -1.99
C ALA A 41 18.72 5.41 -3.17
N VAL A 42 18.02 5.04 -4.25
CA VAL A 42 18.63 4.52 -5.46
C VAL A 42 19.58 5.56 -6.08
N ASP A 43 19.18 6.83 -6.18
CA ASP A 43 20.08 7.90 -6.65
C ASP A 43 21.31 8.02 -5.75
N LEU A 44 21.14 8.03 -4.42
CA LEU A 44 22.25 8.06 -3.48
C LEU A 44 23.25 6.92 -3.72
N PHE A 45 22.77 5.68 -3.89
CA PHE A 45 23.66 4.53 -4.09
C PHE A 45 24.30 4.50 -5.49
N ALA A 46 23.60 4.99 -6.51
CA ALA A 46 24.09 4.97 -7.89
C ALA A 46 25.05 6.11 -8.20
N SER A 47 24.76 7.33 -7.73
CA SER A 47 25.51 8.54 -8.07
C SER A 47 26.32 9.12 -6.91
N GLY A 48 26.09 8.67 -5.66
CA GLY A 48 26.69 9.24 -4.46
C GLY A 48 26.11 10.61 -4.07
N ASN A 49 25.00 11.01 -4.72
CA ASN A 49 24.40 12.32 -4.54
C ASN A 49 23.63 12.42 -3.21
N ILE A 50 24.20 13.17 -2.26
CA ILE A 50 23.61 13.39 -0.93
C ILE A 50 22.43 14.39 -0.90
N THR A 51 21.99 14.89 -2.05
CA THR A 51 20.80 15.76 -2.10
C THR A 51 19.49 15.01 -1.85
N LEU A 52 19.50 13.66 -1.94
CA LEU A 52 18.37 12.78 -1.62
C LEU A 52 17.08 13.17 -2.36
N ARG A 53 17.18 13.47 -3.65
CA ARG A 53 16.02 13.86 -4.48
C ARG A 53 15.35 12.65 -5.09
N GLY A 54 14.20 12.27 -4.54
CA GLY A 54 13.31 11.29 -5.11
C GLY A 54 12.31 11.90 -6.08
N TRP A 55 11.96 11.16 -7.13
CA TRP A 55 10.97 11.57 -8.13
C TRP A 55 10.04 10.39 -8.40
N SER A 56 8.75 10.68 -8.57
CA SER A 56 7.78 9.67 -8.98
C SER A 56 6.58 10.34 -9.67
N SER A 57 5.83 9.55 -10.44
CA SER A 57 4.64 10.01 -11.13
C SER A 57 3.40 9.96 -10.24
N MET A 58 2.44 10.85 -10.50
CA MET A 58 1.12 10.78 -9.85
C MET A 58 0.38 9.48 -10.17
N TRP A 59 0.70 8.81 -11.29
CA TRP A 59 0.15 7.48 -11.58
C TRP A 59 0.50 6.45 -10.50
N ALA A 60 1.66 6.58 -9.84
CA ALA A 60 2.05 5.68 -8.75
C ALA A 60 1.07 5.71 -7.57
N LEU A 61 0.48 6.88 -7.26
CA LEU A 61 -0.56 7.00 -6.22
C LEU A 61 -1.76 6.10 -6.52
N ILE A 62 -2.20 6.09 -7.78
CA ILE A 62 -3.37 5.33 -8.21
C ILE A 62 -3.02 3.84 -8.25
N ILE A 63 -1.89 3.48 -8.87
CA ILE A 63 -1.47 2.09 -9.03
C ILE A 63 -1.29 1.42 -7.67
N TYR A 64 -0.53 2.05 -6.77
CA TYR A 64 -0.23 1.45 -5.47
C TYR A 64 -1.42 1.46 -4.51
N SER A 65 -2.31 2.46 -4.57
CA SER A 65 -3.53 2.41 -3.75
C SER A 65 -4.49 1.30 -4.19
N VAL A 66 -4.63 1.07 -5.50
CA VAL A 66 -5.40 -0.07 -6.03
C VAL A 66 -4.73 -1.38 -5.65
N ALA A 67 -3.41 -1.50 -5.80
CA ALA A 67 -2.67 -2.70 -5.41
C ALA A 67 -2.85 -3.03 -3.92
N ALA A 68 -2.77 -2.02 -3.04
CA ALA A 68 -2.98 -2.19 -1.61
C ALA A 68 -4.38 -2.73 -1.29
N VAL A 69 -5.45 -2.23 -1.94
CA VAL A 69 -6.81 -2.76 -1.76
C VAL A 69 -6.92 -4.21 -2.20
N ILE A 70 -6.27 -4.59 -3.31
CA ILE A 70 -6.23 -5.99 -3.75
C ILE A 70 -5.48 -6.86 -2.72
N MET A 71 -4.36 -6.36 -2.19
CA MET A 71 -3.59 -7.02 -1.14
C MET A 71 -4.43 -7.26 0.12
N GLU A 72 -5.28 -6.31 0.53
CA GLU A 72 -6.23 -6.54 1.64
C GLU A 72 -7.17 -7.72 1.36
N LYS A 73 -7.69 -7.82 0.12
CA LYS A 73 -8.56 -8.94 -0.26
C LYS A 73 -7.82 -10.27 -0.28
N ILE A 74 -6.54 -10.26 -0.65
CA ILE A 74 -5.66 -11.42 -0.52
C ILE A 74 -5.56 -11.83 0.97
N CYS A 75 -5.39 -10.87 1.88
CA CYS A 75 -5.36 -11.15 3.33
C CYS A 75 -6.68 -11.76 3.83
N ASP A 76 -7.81 -11.16 3.46
CA ASP A 76 -9.16 -11.62 3.85
C ASP A 76 -9.41 -13.07 3.42
N VAL A 77 -8.80 -13.50 2.31
CA VAL A 77 -8.96 -14.86 1.76
C VAL A 77 -7.94 -15.86 2.32
N LEU A 78 -6.67 -15.46 2.47
CA LEU A 78 -5.58 -16.37 2.87
C LEU A 78 -5.47 -16.53 4.39
N LYS A 79 -5.68 -15.48 5.18
CA LYS A 79 -5.51 -15.55 6.65
C LYS A 79 -6.49 -16.51 7.32
N PRO A 80 -7.80 -16.52 7.01
CA PRO A 80 -8.73 -17.46 7.62
C PRO A 80 -8.42 -18.93 7.29
N ARG A 81 -7.68 -19.17 6.21
CA ARG A 81 -7.25 -20.51 5.78
C ARG A 81 -5.94 -20.97 6.43
N GLY A 82 -5.34 -20.16 7.30
CA GLY A 82 -4.13 -20.55 8.06
C GLY A 82 -2.83 -20.50 7.26
N TYR A 83 -2.76 -19.76 6.16
CA TYR A 83 -1.51 -19.61 5.40
C TYR A 83 -0.45 -18.87 6.24
N PRO A 84 0.83 -19.31 6.18
CA PRO A 84 1.90 -18.64 6.90
C PRO A 84 2.19 -17.26 6.31
N LEU A 85 2.75 -16.35 7.12
CA LEU A 85 3.15 -15.00 6.71
C LEU A 85 3.95 -15.00 5.41
N ALA A 86 4.87 -15.95 5.26
CA ALA A 86 5.72 -16.04 4.07
C ALA A 86 4.94 -16.26 2.78
N ALA A 87 3.85 -17.06 2.82
CA ALA A 87 3.00 -17.31 1.67
C ALA A 87 2.11 -16.10 1.33
N VAL A 88 1.62 -15.40 2.36
CA VAL A 88 0.83 -14.18 2.16
C VAL A 88 1.69 -13.06 1.57
N ALA A 89 2.90 -12.84 2.10
CA ALA A 89 3.86 -11.88 1.56
C ALA A 89 4.28 -12.20 0.12
N PHE A 90 4.41 -13.49 -0.22
CA PHE A 90 4.65 -13.92 -1.60
C PHE A 90 3.46 -13.59 -2.51
N ALA A 91 2.22 -13.80 -2.06
CA ALA A 91 1.04 -13.42 -2.81
C ALA A 91 0.95 -11.91 -3.03
N HIS A 92 1.33 -11.11 -2.03
CA HIS A 92 1.44 -9.65 -2.15
C HIS A 92 2.52 -9.22 -3.15
N MET A 93 3.69 -9.86 -3.12
CA MET A 93 4.74 -9.63 -4.13
C MET A 93 4.21 -9.89 -5.55
N CYS A 94 3.53 -11.02 -5.78
CA CYS A 94 2.92 -11.32 -7.07
C CYS A 94 1.85 -10.28 -7.47
N CYS A 95 1.06 -9.81 -6.50
CA CYS A 95 0.07 -8.76 -6.73
C CYS A 95 0.73 -7.46 -7.19
N MET A 96 1.82 -7.03 -6.54
CA MET A 96 2.55 -5.83 -6.93
C MET A 96 3.10 -5.93 -8.34
N TYR A 97 3.73 -7.06 -8.68
CA TYR A 97 4.19 -7.31 -10.05
C TYR A 97 3.06 -7.28 -11.08
N LEU A 98 1.92 -7.88 -10.77
CA LEU A 98 0.78 -7.90 -11.67
C LEU A 98 0.22 -6.49 -11.88
N CYS A 99 0.08 -5.70 -10.80
CA CYS A 99 -0.38 -4.32 -10.87
C CYS A 99 0.58 -3.46 -11.67
N GLU A 100 1.88 -3.50 -11.37
CA GLU A 100 2.91 -2.73 -12.07
C GLU A 100 2.96 -3.11 -13.56
N PHE A 101 3.00 -4.40 -13.88
CA PHE A 101 3.01 -4.87 -15.26
C PHE A 101 1.75 -4.44 -16.03
N THR A 102 0.57 -4.65 -15.44
CA THR A 102 -0.71 -4.29 -16.09
C THR A 102 -0.80 -2.78 -16.31
N SER A 103 -0.42 -1.98 -15.32
CA SER A 103 -0.39 -0.52 -15.46
C SER A 103 0.63 -0.07 -16.50
N GLY A 104 1.80 -0.71 -16.55
CA GLY A 104 2.80 -0.48 -17.59
C GLY A 104 2.24 -0.77 -18.99
N CYS A 105 1.54 -1.89 -19.18
CA CYS A 105 0.91 -2.24 -20.45
C CYS A 105 -0.14 -1.21 -20.90
N ILE A 106 -0.85 -0.59 -19.96
CA ILE A 106 -1.86 0.44 -20.25
C ILE A 106 -1.20 1.80 -20.52
N LEU A 107 -0.22 2.20 -19.70
CA LEU A 107 0.38 3.54 -19.76
C LEU A 107 1.46 3.68 -20.85
N LYS A 108 2.16 2.59 -21.20
CA LYS A 108 3.23 2.60 -22.22
C LYS A 108 2.72 3.07 -23.60
N PRO A 109 1.62 2.53 -24.17
CA PRO A 109 1.10 3.02 -25.46
C PRO A 109 0.52 4.44 -25.38
N LEU A 110 0.16 4.92 -24.18
CA LEU A 110 -0.32 6.29 -23.96
C LEU A 110 0.83 7.31 -23.76
N GLY A 111 2.09 6.85 -23.78
CA GLY A 111 3.25 7.70 -23.49
C GLY A 111 3.31 8.19 -22.02
N ALA A 112 2.53 7.58 -21.13
CA ALA A 112 2.41 7.98 -19.72
C ALA A 112 3.18 7.07 -18.76
N CYS A 113 3.82 6.01 -19.27
CA CYS A 113 4.67 5.12 -18.47
C CYS A 113 5.99 5.82 -18.17
N TYR A 114 6.19 6.23 -16.92
CA TYR A 114 7.37 6.98 -16.49
C TYR A 114 8.57 6.09 -16.13
N TRP A 115 8.35 4.77 -15.98
CA TRP A 115 9.38 3.81 -15.61
C TRP A 115 9.78 2.91 -16.78
N THR A 116 11.01 2.42 -16.73
CA THR A 116 11.54 1.40 -17.64
C THR A 116 12.61 0.58 -16.92
N TYR A 117 12.58 -0.73 -17.13
CA TYR A 117 13.52 -1.69 -16.57
C TYR A 117 14.36 -2.40 -17.64
N GLU A 118 14.43 -1.87 -18.87
CA GLU A 118 15.13 -2.50 -19.99
C GLU A 118 16.64 -2.74 -19.73
N HIS A 119 17.22 -1.99 -18.80
CA HIS A 119 18.62 -2.13 -18.39
C HIS A 119 18.88 -3.31 -17.45
N PHE A 120 17.85 -3.88 -16.84
CA PHE A 120 17.97 -5.04 -15.96
C PHE A 120 18.03 -6.34 -16.73
N ARG A 121 18.79 -7.32 -16.24
CA ARG A 121 18.97 -8.60 -16.92
C ARG A 121 17.72 -9.47 -16.86
N PHE A 122 17.01 -9.42 -15.74
CA PHE A 122 15.79 -10.19 -15.51
C PHE A 122 14.52 -9.34 -15.66
N ASN A 123 14.51 -8.46 -16.67
CA ASN A 123 13.33 -7.66 -17.00
C ASN A 123 12.31 -8.46 -17.82
N ILE A 124 11.03 -8.12 -17.65
CA ILE A 124 9.93 -8.66 -18.45
C ILE A 124 9.30 -7.50 -19.22
N ALA A 125 9.45 -7.52 -20.56
CA ALA A 125 8.98 -6.48 -21.49
C ALA A 125 9.45 -5.04 -21.16
N GLY A 126 10.53 -4.90 -20.38
CA GLY A 126 10.98 -3.62 -19.83
C GLY A 126 10.02 -2.98 -18.82
N LEU A 127 8.95 -3.66 -18.41
CA LEU A 127 7.89 -3.11 -17.56
C LEU A 127 7.97 -3.51 -16.09
N VAL A 128 8.57 -4.66 -15.81
CA VAL A 128 8.90 -5.12 -14.45
C VAL A 128 10.27 -5.80 -14.45
N THR A 129 10.95 -5.81 -13.29
CA THR A 129 12.22 -6.53 -13.10
C THR A 129 12.13 -7.54 -11.95
N LEU A 130 12.56 -8.78 -12.18
CA LEU A 130 12.61 -9.81 -11.14
C LEU A 130 13.70 -9.54 -10.10
N GLU A 131 14.65 -8.65 -10.41
CA GLU A 131 15.68 -8.23 -9.46
C GLU A 131 15.09 -7.48 -8.26
N TYR A 132 13.90 -6.90 -8.42
CA TYR A 132 13.15 -6.24 -7.34
C TYR A 132 12.28 -7.20 -6.52
N ALA A 133 12.32 -8.51 -6.77
CA ALA A 133 11.49 -9.47 -6.05
C ALA A 133 11.76 -9.44 -4.53
N PRO A 134 13.01 -9.33 -4.03
CA PRO A 134 13.27 -9.19 -2.61
C PRO A 134 12.65 -7.91 -2.01
N LEU A 135 12.66 -6.80 -2.77
CA LEU A 135 12.08 -5.53 -2.36
C LEU A 135 10.55 -5.66 -2.24
N TRP A 136 9.90 -6.20 -3.27
CA TRP A 136 8.45 -6.40 -3.28
C TRP A 136 7.98 -7.38 -2.20
N TYR A 137 8.75 -8.46 -1.97
CA TYR A 137 8.48 -9.40 -0.89
C TYR A 137 8.60 -8.72 0.48
N PHE A 138 9.66 -7.94 0.70
CA PHE A 138 9.84 -7.17 1.93
C PHE A 138 8.67 -6.20 2.16
N LEU A 139 8.25 -5.47 1.13
CA LEU A 139 7.07 -4.59 1.22
C LEU A 139 5.79 -5.36 1.53
N GLY A 140 5.61 -6.57 0.99
CA GLY A 140 4.51 -7.46 1.36
C GLY A 140 4.52 -7.85 2.85
N VAL A 141 5.70 -8.17 3.40
CA VAL A 141 5.86 -8.44 4.85
C VAL A 141 5.53 -7.19 5.68
N VAL A 142 6.01 -6.02 5.26
CA VAL A 142 5.70 -4.75 5.93
C VAL A 142 4.20 -4.47 5.90
N PHE A 143 3.53 -4.71 4.77
CA PHE A 143 2.08 -4.60 4.65
C PHE A 143 1.34 -5.48 5.66
N GLU A 144 1.77 -6.73 5.77
CA GLU A 144 1.19 -7.71 6.69
C GLU A 144 1.37 -7.36 8.17
N ILE A 145 2.54 -6.84 8.55
CA ILE A 145 2.89 -6.54 9.95
C ILE A 145 2.35 -5.17 10.38
N PHE A 146 2.41 -4.16 9.51
CA PHE A 146 2.11 -2.78 9.89
C PHE A 146 0.78 -2.25 9.35
N TYR A 147 0.30 -2.71 8.21
CA TYR A 147 -0.90 -2.13 7.62
C TYR A 147 -2.12 -2.90 8.08
N VAL A 148 -2.13 -4.22 7.88
CA VAL A 148 -3.31 -5.03 8.24
C VAL A 148 -3.69 -4.92 9.74
N PRO A 149 -2.77 -4.91 10.71
CA PRO A 149 -3.18 -4.83 12.12
C PRO A 149 -3.66 -3.44 12.55
N TYR A 150 -3.22 -2.38 11.87
CA TYR A 150 -3.42 -0.99 12.30
C TYR A 150 -4.49 -0.27 11.47
N LEU A 151 -4.52 -0.43 10.14
CA LEU A 151 -5.55 0.19 9.30
C LEU A 151 -6.94 -0.36 9.57
N PHE A 152 -7.07 -1.66 9.87
CA PHE A 152 -8.35 -2.24 10.27
C PHE A 152 -8.78 -1.83 11.67
N ARG A 153 -7.91 -1.16 12.46
CA ARG A 153 -8.28 -0.56 13.75
C ARG A 153 -8.64 0.92 13.62
N LEU A 154 -8.36 1.55 12.48
CA LEU A 154 -8.84 2.89 12.19
C LEU A 154 -10.33 2.82 11.88
N GLY A 155 -11.10 3.50 12.70
CA GLY A 155 -12.55 3.58 12.55
C GLY A 155 -13.07 4.87 13.15
N TRP A 156 -14.22 5.30 12.65
CA TRP A 156 -14.93 6.44 13.20
C TRP A 156 -15.58 6.03 14.52
N ILE A 157 -15.47 6.92 15.51
CA ILE A 157 -16.23 6.82 16.75
C ILE A 157 -17.45 7.69 16.55
N GLU A 158 -18.59 7.07 16.28
CA GLU A 158 -19.87 7.79 16.30
C GLU A 158 -20.33 7.88 17.76
N ASN A 159 -20.54 9.12 18.22
CA ASN A 159 -21.28 9.37 19.44
C ASN A 159 -22.76 9.24 19.07
N VAL A 160 -23.41 8.20 19.58
CA VAL A 160 -24.87 8.06 19.45
C VAL A 160 -25.48 9.03 20.46
N GLU A 161 -26.08 10.12 19.96
CA GLU A 161 -26.90 11.05 20.74
C GLU A 161 -28.26 10.45 21.08
#